data_AF-F7HKG6-F1
#
_entry.id   AF-F7HKG6-F1
#
_cell.length_a   1.000
_cell.length_b   1.000
_cell.length_c   1.000
_cell.angle_alpha   90.00
_cell.angle_beta   90.00
_cell.angle_gamma   90.00
#
_symmetry.space_group_name_H-M   'P 1'
#
loop_
_entity.id
_entity.type
_entity.pdbx_description
1 polymer ?
#
loop_
_entity_poly.entity_id
_entity_poly.type
_entity_poly.pdbx_seq_one_letter_code
_entity_poly.pdbx_strand_id
1 'polypeptide(L)'
;MQAKYSSTRDMLDDDEDTTMSLYSQASATTRQPEPRCTGHRAPSSAWRPVALILLTLCLVLLIGLAALGLLFFQYYQLSNTHQDTISHMEERFGNISQQFQSLQVQNTKLTESLQHVAEKLCRELYNKAGAHRCSPCPEQWKWHGDNCYQFYKDSKSWEDCKYFCRSENSTMLKIDTKEELEFAMSQSYSEFFYFYWIGLFRPGGGKVWLWMDGTPYTSELFHVMIDVTSPRSRDCVAILNKMIFSKDCQELKRCVCERRAAMVKPESLHFLPETSGEGD
;
A
#
# COMPACT_ATOMS: atom_id res chain seq x y z
N MET A 1 30.12 -31.05 19.71
CA MET A 1 30.63 -31.23 21.09
C MET A 1 29.46 -31.06 22.06
N GLN A 2 29.43 -31.83 23.15
CA GLN A 2 28.74 -31.62 24.46
C GLN A 2 27.38 -30.84 24.45
N ALA A 3 26.23 -31.47 24.75
CA ALA A 3 25.74 -31.84 26.11
C ALA A 3 25.54 -30.60 27.03
N LYS A 4 24.34 -30.23 27.49
CA LYS A 4 23.56 -30.76 28.66
C LYS A 4 22.28 -29.88 28.83
N TYR A 5 21.23 -30.13 29.65
CA TYR A 5 20.86 -31.18 30.63
C TYR A 5 19.31 -31.22 30.85
N SER A 6 18.83 -32.28 31.52
CA SER A 6 17.54 -32.61 32.16
C SER A 6 16.51 -31.52 32.55
N SER A 7 15.21 -31.91 32.49
CA SER A 7 14.35 -31.89 33.68
C SER A 7 13.38 -33.08 33.69
N THR A 8 13.61 -34.05 34.58
CA THR A 8 12.69 -35.14 34.92
C THR A 8 11.74 -34.73 36.04
N ARG A 9 10.53 -35.29 36.04
CA ARG A 9 9.77 -35.48 37.30
C ARG A 9 9.08 -36.84 37.28
N ASP A 10 9.58 -37.73 38.13
CA ASP A 10 9.08 -39.09 38.32
C ASP A 10 7.63 -39.10 38.86
N MET A 11 6.90 -40.19 38.66
CA MET A 11 6.84 -41.25 39.69
C MET A 11 5.97 -42.46 39.27
N LEU A 12 6.57 -43.64 39.46
CA LEU A 12 5.95 -44.93 39.84
C LEU A 12 5.09 -45.68 38.79
N ASP A 13 5.74 -46.63 38.12
CA ASP A 13 5.22 -48.01 38.00
C ASP A 13 5.19 -48.66 39.41
N ASP A 14 4.20 -49.51 39.71
CA ASP A 14 4.40 -50.98 39.78
C ASP A 14 3.06 -51.75 40.02
N ASP A 15 3.15 -53.08 40.07
CA ASP A 15 2.17 -54.08 40.54
C ASP A 15 1.02 -54.50 39.57
N GLU A 16 1.35 -55.50 38.73
CA GLU A 16 0.93 -56.92 38.92
C GLU A 16 -0.38 -57.14 39.74
N ASP A 17 -1.41 -57.83 39.26
CA ASP A 17 -1.39 -59.27 38.95
C ASP A 17 -2.60 -59.72 38.10
N THR A 18 -2.45 -60.87 37.43
CA THR A 18 -3.45 -61.56 36.62
C THR A 18 -3.91 -62.85 37.30
N THR A 19 -5.15 -62.95 37.80
CA THR A 19 -5.86 -64.24 37.87
C THR A 19 -7.38 -64.12 38.02
N MET A 20 -8.13 -64.73 37.09
CA MET A 20 -9.31 -65.52 37.47
C MET A 20 -9.41 -66.73 36.56
N SER A 21 -9.28 -67.93 37.14
CA SER A 21 -9.04 -69.16 36.40
C SER A 21 -10.32 -69.82 35.87
N LEU A 22 -10.29 -70.20 34.60
CA LEU A 22 -11.21 -71.19 34.04
C LEU A 22 -10.75 -72.59 34.47
N TYR A 23 -11.48 -73.23 35.37
CA TYR A 23 -11.34 -74.66 35.63
C TYR A 23 -12.52 -75.43 35.04
N SER A 24 -12.27 -76.08 33.91
CA SER A 24 -13.17 -77.09 33.34
C SER A 24 -12.34 -78.24 32.79
N GLN A 25 -12.16 -79.29 33.59
CA GLN A 25 -11.67 -80.58 33.10
C GLN A 25 -12.50 -81.71 33.70
N ALA A 26 -13.14 -82.48 32.83
CA ALA A 26 -13.92 -83.65 33.21
C ALA A 26 -13.03 -84.89 33.21
N SER A 27 -13.29 -85.86 34.10
CA SER A 27 -13.29 -87.29 33.77
C SER A 27 -13.89 -88.19 34.85
N ALA A 28 -14.85 -89.00 34.42
CA ALA A 28 -15.11 -90.40 34.78
C ALA A 28 -15.13 -90.87 36.27
N THR A 29 -16.34 -91.22 36.75
CA THR A 29 -16.54 -92.33 37.72
C THR A 29 -17.80 -93.16 37.39
N THR A 30 -17.60 -94.24 36.64
CA THR A 30 -18.15 -95.61 36.78
C THR A 30 -19.56 -95.92 37.37
N ARG A 31 -20.40 -96.57 36.53
CA ARG A 31 -21.50 -97.56 36.77
C ARG A 31 -22.97 -97.14 37.11
N GLN A 32 -23.89 -97.84 36.43
CA GLN A 32 -25.37 -97.98 36.52
C GLN A 32 -25.88 -98.61 37.85
N PRO A 33 -27.22 -98.73 38.15
CA PRO A 33 -28.42 -98.71 37.25
C PRO A 33 -29.68 -97.87 37.69
N GLU A 34 -30.75 -97.98 36.87
CA GLU A 34 -32.16 -97.47 36.96
C GLU A 34 -33.01 -97.95 38.20
N PRO A 35 -34.31 -97.56 38.46
CA PRO A 35 -35.37 -97.02 37.56
C PRO A 35 -36.42 -95.95 38.07
N ARG A 36 -37.16 -95.34 37.09
CA ARG A 36 -38.60 -94.87 37.02
C ARG A 36 -39.37 -93.97 38.05
N CYS A 37 -39.86 -92.83 37.50
CA CYS A 37 -41.27 -92.31 37.40
C CYS A 37 -42.02 -91.43 38.46
N THR A 38 -42.52 -90.27 37.97
CA THR A 38 -43.77 -89.49 38.29
C THR A 38 -44.02 -88.88 39.68
N GLY A 39 -44.51 -87.63 39.88
CA GLY A 39 -44.75 -86.49 38.98
C GLY A 39 -45.56 -85.29 39.58
N HIS A 40 -45.30 -84.06 39.10
CA HIS A 40 -46.14 -82.82 39.09
C HIS A 40 -46.73 -82.15 40.38
N ARG A 41 -46.35 -80.88 40.64
CA ARG A 41 -47.23 -79.65 40.59
C ARG A 41 -46.45 -78.33 40.90
N ALA A 42 -46.82 -77.23 40.24
CA ALA A 42 -46.50 -75.81 40.54
C ALA A 42 -47.78 -74.98 40.23
N PRO A 43 -48.00 -73.70 40.66
CA PRO A 43 -47.18 -72.53 40.26
C PRO A 43 -47.20 -71.25 41.16
N SER A 44 -46.49 -70.19 40.76
CA SER A 44 -47.01 -68.79 40.78
C SER A 44 -46.32 -67.95 39.68
N SER A 45 -47.00 -66.94 39.11
CA SER A 45 -46.67 -66.39 37.78
C SER A 45 -46.42 -64.87 37.70
N ALA A 46 -46.42 -64.15 38.82
CA ALA A 46 -46.41 -62.68 38.87
C ALA A 46 -45.12 -62.00 38.36
N TRP A 47 -44.00 -62.72 38.27
CA TRP A 47 -42.71 -62.18 37.80
C TRP A 47 -42.65 -61.93 36.29
N ARG A 48 -43.50 -62.62 35.51
CA ARG A 48 -43.49 -62.55 34.03
C ARG A 48 -43.78 -61.13 33.47
N PRO A 49 -44.84 -60.40 33.88
CA PRO A 49 -45.08 -59.05 33.36
C PRO A 49 -43.98 -58.05 33.76
N VAL A 50 -43.42 -58.14 34.98
CA VAL A 50 -42.34 -57.25 35.43
C VAL A 50 -41.08 -57.48 34.59
N ALA A 51 -40.72 -58.74 34.33
CA ALA A 51 -39.59 -59.09 33.46
C ALA A 51 -39.79 -58.58 32.02
N LEU A 52 -41.01 -58.65 31.47
CA LEU A 52 -41.33 -58.10 30.15
C LEU A 52 -41.18 -56.57 30.11
N ILE A 53 -41.68 -55.85 31.11
CA ILE A 53 -41.56 -54.39 31.21
C ILE A 53 -40.08 -53.98 31.28
N LEU A 54 -39.29 -54.62 32.16
CA LEU A 54 -37.85 -54.36 32.28
C LEU A 54 -37.10 -54.65 30.97
N LEU A 55 -37.45 -55.73 30.26
CA LEU A 55 -36.87 -56.07 28.97
C LEU A 55 -37.22 -55.03 27.89
N THR A 56 -38.47 -54.54 27.84
CA THR A 56 -38.84 -53.46 26.92
C THR A 56 -38.13 -52.14 27.24
N LEU A 57 -37.97 -51.80 28.52
CA LEU A 57 -37.29 -50.57 28.95
C LEU A 57 -35.79 -50.65 28.66
N CYS A 58 -35.17 -51.81 28.83
CA CYS A 58 -33.79 -52.09 28.41
C CYS A 58 -33.61 -51.94 26.89
N LEU A 59 -34.52 -52.49 26.07
CA LEU A 59 -34.48 -52.34 24.61
C LEU A 59 -34.60 -50.87 24.20
N VAL A 60 -35.51 -50.10 24.81
CA VAL A 60 -35.66 -48.66 24.53
C VAL A 60 -34.39 -47.88 24.89
N LEU A 61 -33.76 -48.19 26.03
CA LEU A 61 -32.47 -47.59 26.42
C LEU A 61 -31.35 -47.93 25.42
N LEU A 62 -31.24 -49.19 24.99
CA LEU A 62 -30.24 -49.61 24.00
C LEU A 62 -30.43 -48.92 22.65
N ILE A 63 -31.68 -48.78 22.18
CA ILE A 63 -32.01 -48.04 20.96
C ILE A 63 -31.66 -46.55 21.11
N GLY A 64 -31.96 -45.94 22.26
CA GLY A 64 -31.60 -44.56 22.57
C GLY A 64 -30.09 -44.30 22.58
N LEU A 65 -29.31 -45.20 23.21
CA LEU A 65 -27.85 -45.12 23.22
C LEU A 65 -27.25 -45.33 21.82
N ALA A 66 -27.78 -46.25 21.03
CA ALA A 66 -27.35 -46.44 19.64
C ALA A 66 -27.65 -45.21 18.78
N ALA A 67 -28.83 -44.59 18.92
CA ALA A 67 -29.18 -43.35 18.22
C ALA A 67 -28.28 -42.18 18.62
N LEU A 68 -27.99 -42.01 19.93
CA LEU A 68 -27.05 -41.00 20.42
C LEU A 68 -25.63 -41.23 19.89
N GLY A 69 -25.17 -42.49 19.85
CA GLY A 69 -23.87 -42.85 19.28
C GLY A 69 -23.77 -42.52 17.79
N LEU A 70 -24.82 -42.81 17.00
CA LEU A 70 -24.88 -42.45 15.58
C LEU A 70 -24.87 -40.93 15.35
N LEU A 71 -25.64 -40.17 16.14
CA LEU A 71 -25.65 -38.70 16.08
C LEU A 71 -24.29 -38.11 16.46
N PHE A 72 -23.65 -38.62 17.51
CA PHE A 72 -22.31 -38.19 17.92
C PHE A 72 -21.26 -38.51 16.86
N PHE A 73 -21.32 -39.70 16.25
CA PHE A 73 -20.42 -40.09 15.16
C PHE A 73 -20.60 -39.21 13.90
N GLN A 74 -21.84 -38.92 13.52
CA GLN A 74 -22.13 -37.98 12.42
C GLN A 74 -21.60 -36.57 12.71
N TYR A 75 -21.80 -36.07 13.93
CA TYR A 75 -21.27 -34.77 14.36
C TYR A 75 -19.73 -34.73 14.35
N TYR A 76 -19.07 -35.77 14.85
CA TYR A 76 -17.61 -35.87 14.86
C TYR A 76 -17.03 -35.90 13.44
N GLN A 77 -17.62 -36.66 12.53
CA GLN A 77 -17.22 -36.67 11.12
C GLN A 77 -17.40 -35.30 10.46
N LEU A 78 -18.57 -34.66 10.66
CA LEU A 78 -18.84 -33.32 10.13
C LEU A 78 -17.82 -32.29 10.64
N SER A 79 -17.47 -32.34 11.93
CA SER A 79 -16.47 -31.44 12.55
C SER A 79 -15.07 -31.65 11.98
N ASN A 80 -14.64 -32.89 11.75
CA ASN A 80 -13.34 -33.18 11.16
C ASN A 80 -13.27 -32.71 9.69
N THR A 81 -14.31 -32.96 8.90
CA THR A 81 -14.37 -32.49 7.51
C THR A 81 -14.36 -30.96 7.43
N HIS A 82 -15.03 -30.28 8.37
CA HIS A 82 -15.02 -28.82 8.46
C HIS A 82 -13.62 -28.27 8.77
N GLN A 83 -12.88 -28.91 9.68
CA GLN A 83 -11.52 -28.48 10.03
C GLN A 83 -10.53 -28.63 8.86
N ASP A 84 -10.55 -29.76 8.16
CA ASP A 84 -9.72 -30.01 6.96
C ASP A 84 -10.03 -29.00 5.84
N THR A 85 -11.33 -28.75 5.62
CA THR A 85 -11.81 -27.73 4.66
C THR A 85 -11.30 -26.34 5.00
N ILE A 86 -11.27 -25.95 6.29
CA ILE A 86 -10.71 -24.66 6.72
C ILE A 86 -9.23 -24.58 6.38
N SER A 87 -8.40 -25.54 6.80
CA SER A 87 -6.95 -25.48 6.57
C SER A 87 -6.58 -25.42 5.08
N HIS A 88 -7.25 -26.21 4.24
CA HIS A 88 -7.04 -26.15 2.79
C HIS A 88 -7.48 -24.81 2.18
N MET A 89 -8.58 -24.22 2.68
CA MET A 89 -9.03 -22.91 2.22
C MET A 89 -8.09 -21.79 2.69
N GLU A 90 -7.53 -21.84 3.91
CA GLU A 90 -6.51 -20.91 4.39
C GLU A 90 -5.24 -20.93 3.51
N GLU A 91 -4.73 -22.11 3.17
CA GLU A 91 -3.60 -22.26 2.24
C GLU A 91 -3.95 -21.66 0.85
N ARG A 92 -5.14 -21.98 0.32
CA ARG A 92 -5.62 -21.45 -0.95
C ARG A 92 -5.76 -19.92 -0.93
N PHE A 93 -6.26 -19.34 0.15
CA PHE A 93 -6.33 -17.90 0.35
C PHE A 93 -4.93 -17.28 0.44
N GLY A 94 -3.99 -17.92 1.13
CA GLY A 94 -2.59 -17.49 1.18
C GLY A 94 -1.95 -17.44 -0.21
N ASN A 95 -2.09 -18.51 -0.98
CA ASN A 95 -1.53 -18.62 -2.33
C ASN A 95 -2.18 -17.62 -3.31
N ILE A 96 -3.51 -17.46 -3.28
CA ILE A 96 -4.24 -16.44 -4.08
C ILE A 96 -3.82 -15.02 -3.65
N SER A 97 -3.65 -14.77 -2.36
CA SER A 97 -3.19 -13.47 -1.83
C SER A 97 -1.78 -13.13 -2.32
N GLN A 98 -0.84 -14.09 -2.26
CA GLN A 98 0.50 -13.93 -2.81
C GLN A 98 0.48 -13.70 -4.33
N GLN A 99 -0.34 -14.44 -5.07
CA GLN A 99 -0.50 -14.25 -6.52
C GLN A 99 -1.06 -12.85 -6.84
N PHE A 100 -2.04 -12.37 -6.09
CA PHE A 100 -2.59 -11.02 -6.25
C PHE A 100 -1.56 -9.94 -5.91
N GLN A 101 -0.82 -10.07 -4.80
CA GLN A 101 0.28 -9.16 -4.44
C GLN A 101 1.36 -9.10 -5.52
N SER A 102 1.78 -10.25 -6.04
CA SER A 102 2.74 -10.35 -7.15
C SER A 102 2.23 -9.62 -8.40
N LEU A 103 0.97 -9.85 -8.78
CA LEU A 103 0.34 -9.17 -9.92
C LEU A 103 0.21 -7.65 -9.71
N GLN A 104 -0.12 -7.20 -8.49
CA GLN A 104 -0.14 -5.78 -8.14
C GLN A 104 1.24 -5.14 -8.32
N VAL A 105 2.31 -5.77 -7.81
CA VAL A 105 3.70 -5.28 -7.97
C VAL A 105 4.14 -5.27 -9.43
N GLN A 106 3.70 -6.23 -10.24
CA GLN A 106 3.95 -6.22 -11.69
C GLN A 106 3.20 -5.08 -12.40
N ASN A 107 1.95 -4.83 -12.03
CA ASN A 107 1.15 -3.74 -12.60
C ASN A 107 1.68 -2.35 -12.22
N THR A 108 2.12 -2.14 -10.97
CA THR A 108 2.74 -0.86 -10.56
C THR A 108 4.05 -0.62 -11.30
N LYS A 109 4.93 -1.62 -11.36
CA LYS A 109 6.20 -1.55 -12.11
C LYS A 109 5.99 -1.28 -13.61
N LEU A 110 4.97 -1.88 -14.22
CA LEU A 110 4.59 -1.61 -15.62
C LEU A 110 4.10 -0.17 -15.79
N THR A 111 3.28 0.33 -14.85
CA THR A 111 2.78 1.71 -14.85
C THR A 111 3.92 2.73 -14.72
N GLU A 112 4.85 2.53 -13.78
CA GLU A 112 6.05 3.36 -13.62
C GLU A 112 6.93 3.33 -14.88
N SER A 113 7.12 2.16 -15.48
CA SER A 113 7.90 2.00 -16.71
C SER A 113 7.26 2.74 -17.89
N LEU A 114 5.93 2.63 -18.04
CA LEU A 114 5.17 3.36 -19.05
C LEU A 114 5.27 4.87 -18.83
N GLN A 115 5.13 5.33 -17.58
CA GLN A 115 5.22 6.74 -17.22
C GLN A 115 6.61 7.32 -17.55
N HIS A 116 7.68 6.60 -17.23
CA HIS A 116 9.05 7.02 -17.53
C HIS A 116 9.31 7.11 -19.05
N VAL A 117 8.83 6.13 -19.82
CA VAL A 117 8.93 6.16 -21.29
C VAL A 117 8.11 7.29 -21.89
N ALA A 118 6.90 7.53 -21.37
CA ALA A 118 6.01 8.60 -21.82
C ALA A 118 6.62 9.99 -21.55
N GLU A 119 7.15 10.22 -20.34
CA GLU A 119 7.83 11.48 -20.01
C GLU A 119 9.07 11.70 -20.88
N LYS A 120 9.92 10.68 -21.02
CA LYS A 120 11.14 10.77 -21.85
C LYS A 120 10.81 11.10 -23.30
N LEU A 121 9.87 10.38 -23.91
CA LEU A 121 9.42 10.65 -25.28
C LEU A 121 8.82 12.05 -25.40
N CYS A 122 8.00 12.47 -24.43
CA CYS A 122 7.43 13.81 -24.42
C CYS A 122 8.50 14.91 -24.36
N ARG A 123 9.55 14.70 -23.55
CA ARG A 123 10.66 15.65 -23.39
C ARG A 123 11.48 15.79 -24.67
N GLU A 124 11.73 14.71 -25.39
CA GLU A 124 12.36 14.74 -26.72
C GLU A 124 11.51 15.51 -27.75
N LEU A 125 10.19 15.24 -27.79
CA LEU A 125 9.27 15.95 -28.69
C LEU A 125 9.19 17.45 -28.38
N TYR A 126 9.09 17.81 -27.10
CA TYR A 126 9.09 19.19 -26.62
C TYR A 126 10.40 19.91 -26.97
N ASN A 127 11.56 19.29 -26.73
CA ASN A 127 12.87 19.88 -27.04
C ASN A 127 13.07 20.09 -28.56
N LYS A 128 12.51 19.22 -29.41
CA LYS A 128 12.63 19.32 -30.87
C LYS A 128 11.75 20.41 -31.49
N ALA A 129 10.55 20.62 -30.95
CA ALA A 129 9.55 21.54 -31.52
C ALA A 129 9.38 22.86 -30.73
N GLY A 130 9.93 22.96 -29.52
CA GLY A 130 9.71 24.08 -28.59
C GLY A 130 8.36 24.05 -27.86
N ALA A 131 7.41 23.23 -28.33
CA ALA A 131 6.13 22.94 -27.68
C ALA A 131 5.61 21.57 -28.16
N HIS A 132 4.87 20.86 -27.30
CA HIS A 132 4.12 19.66 -27.69
C HIS A 132 2.89 19.48 -26.80
N ARG A 133 1.81 18.89 -27.34
CA ARG A 133 0.53 18.69 -26.63
C ARG A 133 0.61 17.70 -25.45
N CYS A 134 1.72 16.97 -25.33
CA CYS A 134 2.00 16.12 -24.16
C CYS A 134 2.64 16.86 -22.99
N SER A 135 3.05 18.12 -23.19
CA SER A 135 3.72 18.92 -22.17
C SER A 135 2.91 18.89 -20.87
N PRO A 136 3.54 18.60 -19.72
CA PRO A 136 2.87 18.61 -18.43
C PRO A 136 2.63 20.04 -17.90
N CYS A 137 2.99 21.06 -18.69
CA CYS A 137 2.85 22.47 -18.34
C CYS A 137 1.63 23.11 -19.03
N PRO A 138 1.02 24.14 -18.41
CA PRO A 138 -0.03 24.93 -19.06
C PRO A 138 0.47 25.58 -20.37
N GLU A 139 -0.47 25.98 -21.24
CA GLU A 139 -0.10 26.67 -22.49
C GLU A 139 0.76 27.90 -22.23
N GLN A 140 1.73 28.15 -23.11
CA GLN A 140 2.75 29.20 -23.00
C GLN A 140 3.77 29.03 -21.86
N TRP A 141 3.57 28.12 -20.89
CA TRP A 141 4.55 27.85 -19.84
C TRP A 141 5.68 26.95 -20.37
N LYS A 142 6.92 27.27 -19.98
CA LYS A 142 8.12 26.56 -20.40
C LYS A 142 8.40 25.41 -19.44
N TRP A 143 8.45 24.18 -19.97
CA TRP A 143 8.85 23.00 -19.21
C TRP A 143 10.38 22.94 -19.08
N HIS A 144 10.88 22.85 -17.85
CA HIS A 144 12.30 22.63 -17.57
C HIS A 144 12.49 21.88 -16.24
N GLY A 145 13.30 20.82 -16.23
CA GLY A 145 13.37 19.89 -15.11
C GLY A 145 11.99 19.32 -14.77
N ASP A 146 11.62 19.39 -13.49
CA ASP A 146 10.34 18.92 -12.94
C ASP A 146 9.30 20.06 -12.78
N ASN A 147 9.60 21.24 -13.32
CA ASN A 147 8.85 22.46 -13.13
C ASN A 147 8.43 23.10 -14.48
N CYS A 148 7.45 23.98 -14.37
CA CYS A 148 6.91 24.82 -15.43
C CYS A 148 7.13 26.28 -15.05
N TYR A 149 7.63 27.09 -15.97
CA TYR A 149 7.96 28.49 -15.71
C TYR A 149 7.28 29.44 -16.71
N GLN A 150 6.84 30.60 -16.24
CA GLN A 150 6.32 31.66 -17.10
C GLN A 150 7.01 33.00 -16.83
N PHE A 151 7.43 33.66 -17.90
CA PHE A 151 8.15 34.94 -17.91
C PHE A 151 7.21 36.01 -18.47
N TYR A 152 6.39 36.59 -17.60
CA TYR A 152 5.35 37.53 -18.01
C TYR A 152 5.93 38.85 -18.52
N LYS A 153 5.25 39.49 -19.48
CA LYS A 153 5.73 40.75 -20.09
C LYS A 153 5.33 42.00 -19.30
N ASP A 154 4.27 41.91 -18.50
CA ASP A 154 3.77 42.98 -17.65
C ASP A 154 4.72 43.25 -16.49
N SER A 155 5.04 44.54 -16.28
CA SER A 155 5.81 44.98 -15.12
C SER A 155 4.90 45.27 -13.93
N LYS A 156 5.27 44.76 -12.74
CA LYS A 156 4.56 44.96 -11.47
C LYS A 156 5.57 45.20 -10.34
N SER A 157 5.12 45.63 -9.15
CA SER A 157 6.00 45.63 -7.96
C SER A 157 6.35 44.19 -7.56
N TRP A 158 7.33 44.00 -6.68
CA TRP A 158 7.69 42.65 -6.21
C TRP A 158 6.52 41.98 -5.48
N GLU A 159 5.83 42.72 -4.64
CA GLU A 159 4.67 42.23 -3.87
C GLU A 159 3.47 41.94 -4.79
N ASP A 160 3.25 42.74 -5.83
CA ASP A 160 2.23 42.46 -6.85
C ASP A 160 2.57 41.20 -7.66
N CYS A 161 3.85 40.97 -8.01
CA CYS A 161 4.27 39.72 -8.66
C CYS A 161 4.03 38.50 -7.78
N LYS A 162 4.25 38.62 -6.46
CA LYS A 162 3.96 37.57 -5.47
C LYS A 162 2.48 37.24 -5.42
N TYR A 163 1.59 38.25 -5.42
CA TYR A 163 0.15 38.01 -5.50
C TYR A 163 -0.27 37.44 -6.86
N PHE A 164 0.32 37.92 -7.96
CA PHE A 164 0.01 37.50 -9.31
C PHE A 164 0.39 36.03 -9.57
N CYS A 165 1.60 35.59 -9.19
CA CYS A 165 1.95 34.17 -9.28
C CYS A 165 1.01 33.31 -8.42
N ARG A 166 0.61 33.79 -7.23
CA ARG A 166 -0.37 33.07 -6.40
C ARG A 166 -1.75 32.94 -7.05
N SER A 167 -2.27 33.98 -7.71
CA SER A 167 -3.55 33.88 -8.45
C SER A 167 -3.48 32.91 -9.63
N GLU A 168 -2.30 32.70 -10.20
CA GLU A 168 -2.05 31.70 -11.23
C GLU A 168 -1.97 30.25 -10.69
N ASN A 169 -2.05 30.02 -9.37
CA ASN A 169 -1.69 28.76 -8.69
C ASN A 169 -0.20 28.38 -8.89
N SER A 170 0.69 29.35 -8.64
CA SER A 170 2.14 29.24 -8.80
C SER A 170 2.89 30.04 -7.71
N THR A 171 4.21 29.86 -7.62
CA THR A 171 5.11 30.71 -6.82
C THR A 171 5.90 31.64 -7.73
N MET A 172 6.53 32.70 -7.19
CA MET A 172 7.59 33.40 -7.91
C MET A 172 8.82 32.51 -7.96
N LEU A 173 9.61 32.60 -9.04
CA LEU A 173 10.81 31.79 -9.26
C LEU A 173 11.71 31.70 -8.01
N LYS A 174 11.91 30.48 -7.53
CA LYS A 174 12.99 30.08 -6.63
C LYS A 174 14.17 29.58 -7.49
N ILE A 175 15.36 29.54 -6.92
CA ILE A 175 16.54 28.97 -7.58
C ILE A 175 17.22 28.04 -6.58
N ASP A 176 16.90 26.75 -6.69
CA ASP A 176 17.43 25.66 -5.86
C ASP A 176 18.60 24.92 -6.53
N THR A 177 18.75 24.98 -7.86
CA THR A 177 19.85 24.31 -8.59
C THR A 177 20.61 25.21 -9.57
N LYS A 178 21.78 24.74 -10.02
CA LYS A 178 22.61 25.43 -11.02
C LYS A 178 21.97 25.38 -12.41
N GLU A 179 21.31 24.27 -12.73
CA GLU A 179 20.61 24.04 -13.98
C GLU A 179 19.42 25.01 -14.11
N GLU A 180 18.67 25.19 -13.02
CA GLU A 180 17.56 26.15 -12.93
C GLU A 180 18.05 27.60 -13.04
N LEU A 181 19.19 27.94 -12.41
CA LEU A 181 19.86 29.23 -12.57
C LEU A 181 20.24 29.48 -14.04
N GLU A 182 20.91 28.52 -14.68
CA GLU A 182 21.35 28.64 -16.08
C GLU A 182 20.15 28.77 -17.03
N PHE A 183 19.08 28.01 -16.79
CA PHE A 183 17.81 28.14 -17.50
C PHE A 183 17.20 29.53 -17.32
N ALA A 184 16.95 29.97 -16.08
CA ALA A 184 16.35 31.28 -15.82
C ALA A 184 17.15 32.43 -16.42
N MET A 185 18.48 32.33 -16.37
CA MET A 185 19.37 33.31 -16.99
C MET A 185 19.30 33.31 -18.52
N SER A 186 19.21 32.14 -19.16
CA SER A 186 19.00 32.05 -20.62
C SER A 186 17.69 32.72 -21.06
N GLN A 187 16.62 32.59 -20.26
CA GLN A 187 15.32 33.20 -20.55
C GLN A 187 15.31 34.71 -20.28
N SER A 188 16.08 35.21 -19.31
CA SER A 188 16.25 36.66 -19.11
C SER A 188 17.02 37.33 -20.25
N TYR A 189 17.96 36.61 -20.88
CA TYR A 189 18.87 37.14 -21.89
C TYR A 189 18.20 37.40 -23.25
N SER A 190 17.17 36.63 -23.63
CA SER A 190 16.45 36.86 -24.89
C SER A 190 15.66 38.18 -24.91
N GLU A 191 15.45 38.81 -23.75
CA GLU A 191 14.69 40.04 -23.57
C GLU A 191 15.58 41.13 -22.91
N PHE A 192 16.86 41.20 -23.32
CA PHE A 192 18.03 42.03 -22.93
C PHE A 192 17.90 43.29 -22.05
N PHE A 193 16.75 43.94 -21.95
CA PHE A 193 16.52 45.20 -21.24
C PHE A 193 15.55 45.08 -20.05
N TYR A 194 14.89 43.93 -19.86
CA TYR A 194 13.86 43.77 -18.85
C TYR A 194 14.36 42.95 -17.66
N PHE A 195 14.32 43.58 -16.49
CA PHE A 195 14.51 42.87 -15.23
C PHE A 195 13.30 42.00 -14.90
N TYR A 196 13.58 40.86 -14.26
CA TYR A 196 12.60 39.89 -13.82
C TYR A 196 12.68 39.67 -12.31
N TRP A 197 11.60 39.90 -11.58
CA TRP A 197 11.50 39.64 -10.14
C TRP A 197 11.54 38.13 -9.84
N ILE A 198 12.31 37.75 -8.81
CA ILE A 198 12.39 36.38 -8.28
C ILE A 198 11.95 36.34 -6.81
N GLY A 199 11.64 35.16 -6.28
CA GLY A 199 11.10 34.96 -4.93
C GLY A 199 12.09 35.20 -3.76
N LEU A 200 13.22 35.88 -4.01
CA LEU A 200 14.27 36.16 -3.03
C LEU A 200 14.15 37.59 -2.50
N PHE A 201 14.09 37.75 -1.17
CA PHE A 201 13.87 39.04 -0.51
C PHE A 201 14.51 39.11 0.89
N ARG A 202 14.53 40.29 1.52
CA ARG A 202 14.90 40.48 2.94
C ARG A 202 13.71 41.01 3.72
N PRO A 203 13.15 40.25 4.69
CA PRO A 203 12.09 40.76 5.54
C PRO A 203 12.55 42.01 6.31
N GLY A 204 11.80 43.11 6.18
CA GLY A 204 11.97 44.32 7.00
C GLY A 204 13.36 44.98 6.94
N GLY A 205 14.13 44.81 5.86
CA GLY A 205 15.50 45.32 5.76
C GLY A 205 16.52 44.56 6.62
N GLY A 206 16.21 43.33 7.00
CA GLY A 206 17.12 42.45 7.75
C GLY A 206 18.42 42.11 7.01
N LYS A 207 19.35 41.44 7.69
CA LYS A 207 20.66 41.08 7.12
C LYS A 207 20.64 39.85 6.20
N VAL A 208 19.63 38.99 6.33
CA VAL A 208 19.56 37.67 5.68
C VAL A 208 18.56 37.70 4.53
N TRP A 209 18.96 37.13 3.40
CA TRP A 209 18.09 36.86 2.25
C TRP A 209 17.32 35.55 2.47
N LEU A 210 16.01 35.58 2.28
CA LEU A 210 15.11 34.43 2.39
C LEU A 210 14.35 34.24 1.08
N TRP A 211 14.12 32.98 0.71
CA TRP A 211 13.13 32.61 -0.28
C TRP A 211 11.70 32.68 0.31
N MET A 212 10.69 32.71 -0.55
CA MET A 212 9.28 32.80 -0.11
C MET A 212 8.78 31.62 0.72
N ASP A 213 9.44 30.46 0.67
CA ASP A 213 9.19 29.29 1.51
C ASP A 213 9.84 29.37 2.90
N GLY A 214 10.59 30.45 3.18
CA GLY A 214 11.33 30.66 4.42
C GLY A 214 12.74 30.05 4.43
N THR A 215 13.16 29.36 3.37
CA THR A 215 14.53 28.83 3.28
C THR A 215 15.56 29.95 3.13
N PRO A 216 16.71 29.89 3.85
CA PRO A 216 17.75 30.90 3.73
C PRO A 216 18.51 30.75 2.41
N TYR A 217 18.87 31.86 1.79
CA TYR A 217 19.72 31.84 0.60
C TYR A 217 21.18 31.53 0.96
N THR A 218 21.81 30.72 0.12
CA THR A 218 23.25 30.39 0.18
C THR A 218 23.96 31.02 -1.01
N SER A 219 25.15 31.58 -0.76
CA SER A 219 25.98 32.20 -1.81
C SER A 219 26.79 31.21 -2.64
N GLU A 220 26.43 29.92 -2.61
CA GLU A 220 27.12 28.84 -3.32
C GLU A 220 26.66 28.75 -4.79
N LEU A 221 25.38 29.06 -5.05
CA LEU A 221 24.80 29.05 -6.40
C LEU A 221 25.08 30.34 -7.17
N PHE A 222 24.98 31.49 -6.50
CA PHE A 222 25.15 32.81 -7.11
C PHE A 222 25.45 33.91 -6.08
N HIS A 223 25.77 35.11 -6.55
CA HIS A 223 25.93 36.31 -5.73
C HIS A 223 24.91 37.39 -6.12
N VAL A 224 24.20 37.92 -5.12
CA VAL A 224 23.34 39.11 -5.28
C VAL A 224 24.20 40.37 -5.29
N MET A 225 24.27 41.07 -6.42
CA MET A 225 24.91 42.37 -6.54
C MET A 225 24.04 43.44 -5.89
N ILE A 226 24.60 44.21 -4.95
CA ILE A 226 23.85 45.29 -4.31
C ILE A 226 23.83 46.50 -5.23
N ASP A 227 22.66 46.89 -5.74
CA ASP A 227 22.55 48.09 -6.57
C ASP A 227 22.69 49.36 -5.72
N VAL A 228 23.91 49.89 -5.66
CA VAL A 228 24.22 51.12 -4.92
C VAL A 228 23.56 52.38 -5.47
N THR A 229 22.98 52.33 -6.67
CA THR A 229 22.33 53.49 -7.31
C THR A 229 20.88 53.69 -6.89
N SER A 230 20.16 52.62 -6.51
CA SER A 230 18.75 52.73 -6.10
C SER A 230 18.65 53.31 -4.67
N PRO A 231 17.91 54.42 -4.43
CA PRO A 231 18.00 55.19 -3.18
C PRO A 231 17.17 54.66 -2.00
N ARG A 232 16.45 53.53 -2.18
CA ARG A 232 15.46 53.00 -1.24
C ARG A 232 15.82 51.60 -0.71
N SER A 233 14.91 50.97 0.02
CA SER A 233 15.00 49.59 0.54
C SER A 233 15.37 48.60 -0.56
N ARG A 234 16.61 48.11 -0.55
CA ARG A 234 17.15 47.20 -1.59
C ARG A 234 16.91 45.75 -1.21
N ASP A 235 15.67 45.44 -0.89
CA ASP A 235 15.30 44.22 -0.16
C ASP A 235 14.56 43.18 -1.02
N CYS A 236 14.43 43.44 -2.33
CA CYS A 236 13.91 42.48 -3.31
C CYS A 236 14.94 42.21 -4.40
N VAL A 237 14.95 41.01 -4.97
CA VAL A 237 15.94 40.59 -5.97
C VAL A 237 15.34 40.39 -7.35
N ALA A 238 16.02 40.93 -8.36
CA ALA A 238 15.69 40.74 -9.77
C ALA A 238 16.88 40.22 -10.59
N ILE A 239 16.59 39.45 -11.62
CA ILE A 239 17.57 38.96 -12.59
C ILE A 239 17.53 39.78 -13.89
N LEU A 240 18.70 39.98 -14.50
CA LEU A 240 18.89 40.59 -15.82
C LEU A 240 20.23 40.13 -16.42
N ASN A 241 20.24 39.63 -17.65
CA ASN A 241 21.46 39.35 -18.44
C ASN A 241 22.57 38.60 -17.66
N LYS A 242 22.24 37.45 -17.08
CA LYS A 242 23.16 36.61 -16.26
C LYS A 242 23.60 37.24 -14.93
N MET A 243 23.04 38.38 -14.55
CA MET A 243 23.35 39.09 -13.29
C MET A 243 22.11 39.14 -12.39
N ILE A 244 22.35 39.20 -11.08
CA ILE A 244 21.34 39.19 -10.03
C ILE A 244 21.54 40.43 -9.18
N PHE A 245 20.50 41.25 -9.05
CA PHE A 245 20.59 42.56 -8.40
C PHE A 245 19.58 42.68 -7.28
N SER A 246 20.00 43.23 -6.14
CA SER A 246 19.03 43.81 -5.22
C SER A 246 18.50 45.14 -5.75
N LYS A 247 17.21 45.39 -5.58
CA LYS A 247 16.46 46.51 -6.17
C LYS A 247 15.38 46.99 -5.18
N ASP A 248 14.83 48.19 -5.39
CA ASP A 248 13.67 48.63 -4.63
C ASP A 248 12.45 47.80 -5.01
N CYS A 249 11.83 47.15 -4.02
CA CYS A 249 10.62 46.32 -4.17
C CYS A 249 9.45 47.04 -4.87
N GLN A 250 9.44 48.39 -4.82
CA GLN A 250 8.44 49.24 -5.49
C GLN A 250 8.76 49.54 -6.96
N GLU A 251 9.95 49.18 -7.46
CA GLU A 251 10.27 49.30 -8.89
C GLU A 251 9.41 48.32 -9.72
N LEU A 252 8.87 48.80 -10.84
CA LEU A 252 8.08 47.95 -11.74
C LEU A 252 9.01 47.08 -12.60
N LYS A 253 8.90 45.75 -12.46
CA LYS A 253 9.68 44.75 -13.21
C LYS A 253 8.80 43.56 -13.56
N ARG A 254 9.23 42.76 -14.54
CA ARG A 254 8.46 41.61 -15.01
C ARG A 254 8.41 40.51 -13.96
N CYS A 255 7.34 39.73 -13.92
CA CYS A 255 7.20 38.60 -13.01
C CYS A 255 7.73 37.30 -13.66
N VAL A 256 8.44 36.47 -12.90
CA VAL A 256 8.66 35.06 -13.25
C VAL A 256 7.95 34.19 -12.24
N CYS A 257 7.06 33.35 -12.73
CA CYS A 257 6.33 32.40 -11.91
C CYS A 257 6.75 30.96 -12.23
N GLU A 258 6.71 30.09 -11.24
CA GLU A 258 7.07 28.67 -11.30
C GLU A 258 5.94 27.81 -10.70
N ARG A 259 5.78 26.59 -11.20
CA ARG A 259 4.95 25.56 -10.56
C ARG A 259 5.53 24.18 -10.89
N ARG A 260 5.23 23.16 -10.10
CA ARG A 260 5.55 21.78 -10.48
C ARG A 260 4.83 21.38 -11.76
N ALA A 261 5.52 20.61 -12.59
CA ALA A 261 4.91 19.95 -13.75
C ALA A 261 3.86 18.94 -13.30
N ALA A 262 2.80 18.78 -14.10
CA ALA A 262 1.86 17.68 -13.93
C ALA A 262 2.51 16.33 -14.34
N MET A 263 1.81 15.22 -14.11
CA MET A 263 2.18 13.94 -14.71
C MET A 263 1.89 13.97 -16.21
N VAL A 264 2.88 13.60 -17.04
CA VAL A 264 2.70 13.45 -18.50
C VAL A 264 1.66 12.34 -18.75
N LYS A 265 0.58 12.66 -19.46
CA LYS A 265 -0.51 11.73 -19.78
C LYS A 265 -0.15 10.90 -21.03
N PRO A 266 0.02 9.57 -20.96
CA PRO A 266 0.45 8.77 -22.11
C PRO A 266 -0.45 8.92 -23.35
N GLU A 267 -1.75 9.14 -23.16
CA GLU A 267 -2.75 9.32 -24.21
C GLU A 267 -2.46 10.56 -25.08
N SER A 268 -1.83 11.58 -24.49
CA SER A 268 -1.47 12.82 -25.20
C SER A 268 -0.36 12.66 -26.23
N LEU A 269 0.37 11.53 -26.21
CA LEU A 269 1.41 11.17 -27.16
C LEU A 269 0.85 10.55 -28.45
N HIS A 270 -0.44 10.21 -28.50
CA HIS A 270 -1.05 9.63 -29.68
C HIS A 270 -1.18 10.67 -30.81
N PHE A 271 -0.35 10.51 -31.84
CA PHE A 271 -0.59 11.08 -33.16
C PHE A 271 -1.70 10.30 -33.86
N LEU A 272 -2.94 10.71 -33.65
CA LEU A 272 -3.92 10.63 -34.73
C LEU A 272 -3.89 11.99 -35.44
N PRO A 273 -3.43 12.08 -36.70
CA PRO A 273 -3.83 13.19 -37.53
C PRO A 273 -5.34 13.05 -37.73
N GLU A 274 -6.12 13.96 -37.15
CA GLU A 274 -7.47 14.19 -37.65
C GLU A 274 -7.32 14.66 -39.08
N THR A 275 -7.53 13.73 -40.02
CA THR A 275 -7.75 14.09 -41.41
C THR A 275 -9.02 14.91 -41.44
N SER A 276 -8.86 16.23 -41.62
CA SER A 276 -9.95 17.14 -42.00
C SER A 276 -10.42 16.74 -43.40
N GLY A 277 -11.19 15.65 -43.45
CA GLY A 277 -11.95 15.20 -44.60
C GLY A 277 -13.15 16.11 -44.77
N GLU A 278 -12.89 17.36 -45.19
CA GLU A 278 -13.92 18.29 -45.60
C GLU A 278 -14.22 18.02 -47.07
N GLY A 279 -15.14 17.07 -47.26
CA GLY A 279 -15.78 16.81 -48.54
C GLY A 279 -17.23 17.27 -48.48
N ASP A 280 -17.49 18.44 -49.07
CA ASP A 280 -18.56 18.71 -50.05
C ASP A 280 -18.45 20.16 -50.57
#